data_AF-A0A849ZIW3-F1
#
_entry.id   AF-A0A849ZIW3-F1
#
_cell.length_a   1.000
_cell.length_b   1.000
_cell.length_c   1.000
_cell.angle_alpha   90.00
_cell.angle_beta   90.00
_cell.angle_gamma   90.00
#
_symmetry.space_group_name_H-M   'P 1'
#
loop_
_entity.id
_entity.type
_entity.pdbx_description
1 polymer ?
#
loop_
_entity_poly.entity_id
_entity_poly.type
_entity_poly.pdbx_seq_one_letter_code
_entity_poly.pdbx_strand_id
1 'polypeptide(L)'
;MAFRGVDLAPAASNGPAFAPYFMALSMWLGSVVSAFMFHFNVFPRSVERKMRIAKIIGKGLIPGAITLAAAMFLGITIHVFLGVPLVHARGFFTVLLVTAITFDTIVYALMRLLGDAGKMVSVIFLVLQLSAAGGPYPIELSGPFYQTIHGWLPFTYAVRGLRASMFGSYGGDWALQIYHMVPWIAVGILISHWTADRFHYVDDDDYRAAIKVGG
;
A
#
# COMPACT_ATOMS: atom_id res chain seq x y z
N MET A 1 14.21 -26.96 -49.11
CA MET A 1 13.02 -27.42 -48.35
C MET A 1 13.12 -26.79 -46.97
N ALA A 2 12.46 -25.65 -46.76
CA ALA A 2 12.63 -24.81 -45.59
C ALA A 2 11.88 -25.41 -44.39
N PHE A 3 12.59 -25.64 -43.29
CA PHE A 3 11.99 -25.95 -42.00
C PHE A 3 11.18 -24.73 -41.55
N ARG A 4 9.85 -24.85 -41.56
CA ARG A 4 8.95 -23.93 -40.85
C ARG A 4 9.30 -24.04 -39.37
N GLY A 5 10.04 -23.06 -38.86
CA GLY A 5 10.17 -22.82 -37.43
C GLY A 5 8.77 -22.57 -36.89
N VAL A 6 8.19 -23.60 -36.28
CA VAL A 6 7.02 -23.43 -35.42
C VAL A 6 7.55 -22.61 -34.24
N ASP A 7 7.11 -21.36 -34.11
CA ASP A 7 7.34 -20.54 -32.92
C ASP A 7 6.65 -21.24 -31.73
N LEU A 8 7.35 -22.20 -31.12
CA LEU A 8 6.83 -23.01 -29.99
C LEU A 8 6.82 -22.24 -28.66
N ALA A 9 7.27 -20.98 -28.66
CA ALA A 9 7.07 -20.03 -27.56
C ALA A 9 7.38 -18.60 -28.07
N PRO A 10 6.42 -17.84 -28.62
CA PRO A 10 6.57 -16.39 -28.66
C PRO A 10 6.67 -15.97 -27.20
N ALA A 11 7.87 -15.57 -26.76
CA ALA A 11 8.25 -15.39 -25.35
C ALA A 11 7.03 -15.01 -24.49
N ALA A 12 6.44 -16.01 -23.83
CA ALA A 12 5.25 -15.83 -23.02
C ALA A 12 5.59 -14.70 -22.05
N SER A 13 4.94 -13.55 -22.22
CA SER A 13 5.31 -12.35 -21.48
C SER A 13 5.16 -12.67 -20.00
N ASN A 14 6.26 -12.77 -19.26
CA ASN A 14 6.23 -12.95 -17.81
C ASN A 14 5.71 -11.68 -17.11
N GLY A 15 5.66 -10.55 -17.82
CA GLY A 15 5.23 -9.25 -17.31
C GLY A 15 3.87 -9.28 -16.60
N PRO A 16 2.78 -9.75 -17.24
CA PRO A 16 1.48 -9.93 -16.59
C PRO A 16 1.53 -10.77 -15.31
N ALA A 17 2.28 -11.89 -15.29
CA ALA A 17 2.36 -12.75 -14.11
C ALA A 17 3.02 -12.04 -12.90
N PHE A 18 3.96 -11.14 -13.15
CA PHE A 18 4.63 -10.34 -12.12
C PHE A 18 3.92 -9.01 -11.82
N ALA A 19 2.99 -8.54 -12.66
CA ALA A 19 2.31 -7.25 -12.50
C ALA A 19 1.67 -7.07 -11.10
N PRO A 20 0.91 -8.04 -10.54
CA PRO A 20 0.34 -7.92 -9.19
C PRO A 20 1.37 -7.60 -8.11
N TYR A 21 2.58 -8.15 -8.23
CA TYR A 21 3.66 -7.95 -7.26
C TYR A 21 4.21 -6.52 -7.33
N PHE A 22 4.52 -6.05 -8.54
CA PHE A 22 5.00 -4.68 -8.74
C PHE A 22 3.94 -3.63 -8.46
N MET A 23 2.67 -3.94 -8.70
CA MET A 23 1.55 -3.10 -8.31
C MET A 23 1.49 -2.91 -6.79
N ALA A 24 1.50 -4.00 -6.02
CA ALA A 24 1.53 -3.92 -4.56
C ALA A 24 2.79 -3.17 -4.06
N LEU A 25 3.96 -3.45 -4.63
CA LEU A 25 5.20 -2.72 -4.33
C LEU A 25 5.05 -1.21 -4.56
N SER A 26 4.51 -0.82 -5.71
CA SER A 26 4.31 0.60 -6.05
C SER A 26 3.34 1.30 -5.10
N MET A 27 2.32 0.61 -4.58
CA MET A 27 1.40 1.16 -3.59
C MET A 27 2.08 1.39 -2.23
N TRP A 28 2.94 0.47 -1.80
CA TRP A 28 3.71 0.67 -0.57
C TRP A 28 4.67 1.85 -0.72
N LEU A 29 5.41 1.90 -1.84
CA LEU A 29 6.30 3.01 -2.14
C LEU A 29 5.55 4.34 -2.20
N GLY A 30 4.37 4.38 -2.83
CA GLY A 30 3.51 5.56 -2.84
C GLY A 30 3.10 6.01 -1.44
N SER A 31 2.74 5.05 -0.57
CA SER A 31 2.41 5.33 0.83
C SER A 31 3.60 5.90 1.60
N VAL A 32 4.79 5.32 1.42
CA VAL A 32 6.04 5.80 2.04
C VAL A 32 6.40 7.20 1.54
N VAL A 33 6.39 7.44 0.22
CA VAL A 33 6.70 8.76 -0.36
C VAL A 33 5.70 9.82 0.10
N SER A 34 4.41 9.50 0.12
CA SER A 34 3.37 10.37 0.68
C SER A 34 3.69 10.69 2.15
N ALA A 35 4.08 9.68 2.92
CA ALA A 35 4.54 9.84 4.29
C ALA A 35 5.74 10.79 4.44
N PHE A 36 6.70 10.78 3.51
CA PHE A 36 7.85 11.69 3.52
C PHE A 36 7.49 13.14 3.24
N MET A 37 6.47 13.39 2.40
CA MET A 37 6.08 14.75 2.01
C MET A 37 5.31 15.49 3.10
N PHE A 38 4.61 14.78 3.98
CA PHE A 38 3.74 15.37 4.99
C PHE A 38 4.26 15.18 6.42
N HIS A 39 4.26 16.25 7.22
CA HIS A 39 4.70 16.20 8.61
C HIS A 39 3.53 15.80 9.54
N PHE A 40 3.45 14.52 9.89
CA PHE A 40 2.31 13.97 10.63
C PHE A 40 2.22 14.41 12.10
N ASN A 41 3.28 14.96 12.70
CA ASN A 41 3.35 15.24 14.15
C ASN A 41 3.27 16.73 14.56
N VAL A 42 3.29 17.67 13.61
CA VAL A 42 3.29 19.13 13.91
C VAL A 42 1.90 19.76 13.71
N PHE A 43 1.29 20.32 14.76
CA PHE A 43 -0.01 21.01 14.66
C PHE A 43 0.12 22.48 15.09
N PRO A 44 -0.62 23.42 14.46
CA PRO A 44 -0.76 24.76 15.01
C PRO A 44 -1.52 24.70 16.34
N ARG A 45 -1.20 25.60 17.27
CA ARG A 45 -1.88 25.69 18.57
C ARG A 45 -3.39 25.94 18.41
N SER A 46 -3.84 26.62 17.37
CA SER A 46 -5.27 26.85 17.11
C SER A 46 -6.12 25.58 16.96
N VAL A 47 -5.54 24.43 16.62
CA VAL A 47 -6.27 23.15 16.53
C VAL A 47 -6.11 22.27 17.76
N GLU A 48 -5.47 22.74 18.83
CA GLU A 48 -5.28 22.00 20.08
C GLU A 48 -6.61 21.52 20.69
N ARG A 49 -7.64 22.37 20.67
CA ARG A 49 -8.97 22.06 21.22
C ARG A 49 -9.84 21.15 20.33
N LYS A 50 -9.43 20.85 19.09
CA LYS A 50 -10.20 19.97 18.19
C LYS A 50 -10.19 18.52 18.67
N MET A 51 -11.25 17.76 18.33
CA MET A 51 -11.31 16.33 18.63
C MET A 51 -10.11 15.58 18.04
N ARG A 52 -9.56 14.64 18.81
CA ARG A 52 -8.41 13.80 18.43
C ARG A 52 -8.59 13.13 17.07
N ILE A 53 -9.78 12.57 16.82
CA ILE A 53 -10.13 11.91 15.56
C ILE A 53 -10.10 12.90 14.38
N ALA A 54 -10.60 14.13 14.58
CA ALA A 54 -10.59 15.15 13.53
C ALA A 54 -9.14 15.55 13.14
N LYS A 55 -8.21 15.58 14.10
CA LYS A 55 -6.78 15.84 13.83
C LYS A 55 -6.13 14.70 13.03
N ILE A 56 -6.47 13.45 13.38
CA ILE A 56 -5.98 12.25 12.69
C ILE A 56 -6.48 12.23 11.24
N ILE A 57 -7.79 12.38 11.06
CA ILE A 57 -8.41 12.40 9.73
C ILE A 57 -7.87 13.58 8.92
N GLY A 58 -7.85 14.78 9.48
CA GLY A 58 -7.39 15.98 8.76
C GLY A 58 -5.98 15.86 8.21
N LYS A 59 -5.05 15.25 8.97
CA LYS A 59 -3.68 15.00 8.48
C LYS A 59 -3.54 13.80 7.56
N GLY A 60 -4.37 12.76 7.74
CA GLY A 60 -4.35 11.57 6.89
C GLY A 60 -5.09 11.75 5.57
N LEU A 61 -6.00 12.73 5.48
CA LEU A 61 -6.92 12.89 4.34
C LEU A 61 -6.21 13.25 3.04
N ILE A 62 -5.36 14.28 3.04
CA ILE A 62 -4.64 14.70 1.82
C ILE A 62 -3.62 13.64 1.39
N PRO A 63 -2.74 13.13 2.28
CA PRO A 63 -1.79 12.08 1.92
C PRO A 63 -2.48 10.80 1.41
N GLY A 64 -3.58 10.39 2.06
CA GLY A 64 -4.37 9.22 1.67
C GLY A 64 -5.16 9.45 0.38
N ALA A 65 -5.63 10.66 0.10
CA ALA A 65 -6.28 10.98 -1.17
C ALA A 65 -5.30 10.88 -2.35
N ILE A 66 -4.05 11.31 -2.15
CA ILE A 66 -2.99 11.22 -3.16
C ILE A 66 -2.67 9.75 -3.49
N THR A 67 -2.51 8.91 -2.47
CA THR A 67 -2.23 7.47 -2.67
C THR A 67 -3.40 6.74 -3.29
N LEU A 68 -4.65 7.06 -2.91
CA LEU A 68 -5.85 6.52 -3.56
C LEU A 68 -5.97 6.97 -5.02
N ALA A 69 -5.65 8.22 -5.33
CA ALA A 69 -5.59 8.70 -6.70
C ALA A 69 -4.50 7.98 -7.50
N ALA A 70 -3.32 7.75 -6.91
CA ALA A 70 -2.25 6.97 -7.53
C ALA A 70 -2.65 5.50 -7.76
N ALA A 71 -3.40 4.90 -6.82
CA ALA A 71 -3.96 3.56 -6.96
C ALA A 71 -4.94 3.49 -8.14
N MET A 72 -5.86 4.45 -8.25
CA MET A 72 -6.79 4.53 -9.39
C MET A 72 -6.04 4.72 -10.71
N PHE A 73 -5.08 5.64 -10.75
CA PHE A 73 -4.26 5.90 -11.93
C PHE A 73 -3.49 4.65 -12.37
N LEU A 74 -2.89 3.93 -11.43
CA LEU A 74 -2.21 2.66 -11.70
C LEU A 74 -3.19 1.62 -12.27
N GLY A 75 -4.34 1.44 -11.64
CA GLY A 75 -5.34 0.47 -12.10
C GLY A 75 -5.84 0.77 -13.52
N ILE A 76 -6.09 2.05 -13.83
CA ILE A 76 -6.45 2.50 -15.18
C ILE A 76 -5.30 2.26 -16.16
N THR A 77 -4.06 2.55 -15.75
CA THR A 77 -2.86 2.31 -16.57
C THR A 77 -2.75 0.84 -16.96
N ILE A 78 -2.90 -0.07 -16.00
CA ILE A 78 -2.86 -1.52 -16.26
C ILE A 78 -3.99 -1.97 -17.18
N HIS A 79 -5.22 -1.54 -16.93
CA HIS A 79 -6.38 -2.03 -17.65
C HIS A 79 -6.54 -1.42 -19.04
N VAL A 80 -6.42 -0.10 -19.15
CA VAL A 80 -6.72 0.67 -20.37
C VAL A 80 -5.48 0.86 -21.23
N PHE A 81 -4.38 1.32 -20.65
CA PHE A 81 -3.18 1.69 -21.42
C PHE A 81 -2.31 0.49 -21.77
N LEU A 82 -2.15 -0.47 -20.84
CA LEU A 82 -1.44 -1.72 -21.08
C LEU A 82 -2.35 -2.82 -21.64
N GLY A 83 -3.67 -2.61 -21.66
CA GLY A 83 -4.64 -3.55 -22.22
C GLY A 83 -4.71 -4.89 -21.49
N VAL A 84 -4.34 -4.95 -20.20
CA VAL A 84 -4.37 -6.21 -19.45
C VAL A 84 -5.84 -6.59 -19.17
N PRO A 85 -6.31 -7.76 -19.65
CA PRO A 85 -7.67 -8.21 -19.38
C PRO A 85 -7.81 -8.56 -17.91
N LEU A 86 -8.91 -8.12 -17.30
CA LEU A 86 -9.22 -8.36 -15.89
C LEU A 86 -10.40 -9.34 -15.80
N VAL A 87 -10.22 -10.45 -15.08
CA VAL A 87 -11.33 -11.40 -14.81
C VAL A 87 -12.42 -10.73 -13.97
N HIS A 88 -12.03 -9.98 -12.94
CA HIS A 88 -12.93 -9.28 -12.02
C HIS A 88 -12.55 -7.80 -11.91
N ALA A 89 -12.96 -6.96 -12.87
CA ALA A 89 -12.60 -5.54 -12.89
C ALA A 89 -12.98 -4.80 -11.59
N ARG A 90 -14.20 -5.01 -11.07
CA ARG A 90 -14.63 -4.40 -9.79
C ARG A 90 -13.77 -4.88 -8.61
N GLY A 91 -13.50 -6.18 -8.54
CA GLY A 91 -12.63 -6.77 -7.51
C GLY A 91 -11.22 -6.20 -7.56
N PHE A 92 -10.68 -6.01 -8.76
CA PHE A 92 -9.33 -5.47 -8.98
C PHE A 92 -9.17 -4.06 -8.41
N PHE A 93 -10.05 -3.12 -8.80
CA PHE A 93 -10.00 -1.76 -8.26
C PHE A 93 -10.24 -1.74 -6.74
N THR A 94 -11.15 -2.59 -6.24
CA THR A 94 -11.43 -2.67 -4.80
C THR A 94 -10.20 -3.16 -4.02
N VAL A 95 -9.55 -4.23 -4.48
CA VAL A 95 -8.31 -4.73 -3.86
C VAL A 95 -7.22 -3.66 -3.89
N LEU A 96 -7.07 -2.95 -5.01
CA LEU A 96 -6.02 -1.95 -5.17
C LEU A 96 -6.22 -0.75 -4.22
N LEU A 97 -7.46 -0.28 -4.07
CA LEU A 97 -7.82 0.78 -3.13
C LEU A 97 -7.64 0.34 -1.67
N VAL A 98 -8.11 -0.86 -1.32
CA VAL A 98 -7.91 -1.42 0.03
C VAL A 98 -6.41 -1.57 0.32
N THR A 99 -5.63 -2.03 -0.65
CA THR A 99 -4.17 -2.15 -0.52
C THR A 99 -3.53 -0.81 -0.19
N ALA A 100 -3.90 0.26 -0.90
CA ALA A 100 -3.42 1.60 -0.59
C ALA A 100 -3.77 2.02 0.87
N ILE A 101 -5.03 1.82 1.29
CA ILE A 101 -5.47 2.14 2.66
C ILE A 101 -4.71 1.33 3.71
N THR A 102 -4.53 0.04 3.49
CA THR A 102 -3.78 -0.84 4.39
C THR A 102 -2.34 -0.37 4.53
N PHE A 103 -1.67 -0.04 3.43
CA PHE A 103 -0.27 0.38 3.49
C PHE A 103 -0.12 1.77 4.12
N ASP A 104 -0.98 2.73 3.78
CA ASP A 104 -1.00 4.04 4.43
C ASP A 104 -1.21 3.94 5.94
N THR A 105 -2.20 3.16 6.38
CA THR A 105 -2.48 3.02 7.81
C THR A 105 -1.33 2.41 8.58
N ILE A 106 -0.60 1.46 8.01
CA ILE A 106 0.61 0.89 8.61
C ILE A 106 1.75 1.91 8.65
N VAL A 107 2.04 2.56 7.52
CA VAL A 107 3.13 3.54 7.42
C VAL A 107 2.88 4.71 8.38
N TYR A 108 1.66 5.24 8.42
CA TYR A 108 1.31 6.36 9.30
C TYR A 108 1.35 5.96 10.77
N ALA A 109 0.92 4.74 11.10
CA ALA A 109 1.05 4.20 12.46
C ALA A 109 2.51 4.10 12.91
N LEU A 110 3.41 3.59 12.06
CA LEU A 110 4.84 3.50 12.34
C LEU A 110 5.47 4.88 12.54
N MET A 111 5.15 5.85 11.68
CA MET A 111 5.61 7.23 11.80
C MET A 111 5.13 7.92 13.07
N ARG A 112 3.90 7.64 13.51
CA ARG A 112 3.38 8.19 14.77
C ARG A 112 4.04 7.56 15.99
N LEU A 113 4.36 6.27 15.95
CA LEU A 113 5.03 5.57 17.05
C LEU A 113 6.49 6.01 17.21
N LEU A 114 7.21 6.17 16.10
CA LEU A 114 8.67 6.27 16.07
C LEU A 114 9.19 7.60 15.52
N GLY A 115 8.32 8.53 15.12
CA GLY A 115 8.71 9.78 14.47
C GLY A 115 9.43 9.51 13.14
N ASP A 116 10.53 10.21 12.90
CA ASP A 116 11.33 10.05 11.67
C ASP A 116 11.95 8.65 11.51
N ALA A 117 12.26 7.96 12.62
CA ALA A 117 12.73 6.57 12.56
C ALA A 117 11.66 5.63 12.00
N GLY A 118 10.38 5.97 12.14
CA GLY A 118 9.27 5.19 11.58
C GLY A 118 9.32 5.07 10.05
N LYS A 119 9.91 6.08 9.37
CA LYS A 119 10.11 6.06 7.93
C LYS A 119 11.09 4.95 7.53
N MET A 120 12.23 4.85 8.22
CA MET A 120 13.21 3.78 7.99
C MET A 120 12.63 2.41 8.31
N VAL A 121 11.91 2.28 9.42
CA VAL A 121 11.25 1.02 9.82
C VAL A 121 10.22 0.59 8.78
N SER A 122 9.48 1.51 8.17
CA SER A 122 8.51 1.19 7.12
C SER A 122 9.15 0.57 5.87
N VAL A 123 10.36 1.03 5.51
CA VAL A 123 11.13 0.49 4.38
C VAL A 123 11.71 -0.88 4.74
N ILE A 124 12.26 -1.04 5.94
CA ILE A 124 12.73 -2.35 6.42
C ILE A 124 11.57 -3.36 6.44
N PHE A 125 10.40 -2.95 6.91
CA PHE A 125 9.22 -3.79 6.96
C PHE A 125 8.72 -4.15 5.55
N LEU A 126 8.83 -3.25 4.57
CA LEU A 126 8.59 -3.59 3.16
C LEU A 126 9.56 -4.67 2.68
N VAL A 127 10.86 -4.50 2.89
CA VAL A 127 11.88 -5.47 2.44
C VAL A 127 11.62 -6.85 3.03
N LEU A 128 11.29 -6.92 4.32
CA LEU A 128 10.92 -8.17 4.99
C LEU A 128 9.70 -8.83 4.34
N GLN A 129 8.67 -8.03 4.02
CA GLN A 129 7.47 -8.51 3.35
C GLN A 129 7.73 -9.01 1.93
N LEU A 130 8.62 -8.34 1.18
CA LEU A 130 8.98 -8.74 -0.19
C LEU A 130 9.61 -10.13 -0.23
N SER A 131 10.48 -10.43 0.74
CA SER A 131 11.11 -11.75 0.90
C SER A 131 10.08 -12.83 1.25
N ALA A 132 9.05 -12.49 2.02
CA ALA A 132 8.01 -13.44 2.39
C ALA A 132 6.92 -13.58 1.34
N ALA A 133 6.68 -12.62 0.46
CA ALA A 133 5.48 -12.57 -0.40
C ALA A 133 5.46 -13.55 -1.59
N GLY A 134 6.51 -14.35 -1.80
CA GLY A 134 6.55 -15.36 -2.86
C GLY A 134 6.50 -14.76 -4.27
N GLY A 135 7.35 -13.74 -4.54
CA GLY A 135 7.39 -13.03 -5.81
C GLY A 135 8.00 -13.88 -6.94
N PRO A 136 9.34 -13.92 -7.07
CA PRO A 136 10.03 -14.72 -8.10
C PRO A 136 10.09 -16.22 -7.79
N TYR A 137 9.95 -16.61 -6.52
CA TYR A 137 10.00 -18.00 -6.09
C TYR A 137 8.82 -18.31 -5.15
N PRO A 138 8.26 -19.53 -5.20
CA PRO A 138 7.27 -20.00 -4.24
C PRO A 138 7.79 -19.89 -2.79
N ILE A 139 6.90 -19.59 -1.85
CA ILE A 139 7.25 -19.42 -0.44
C ILE A 139 7.74 -20.72 0.19
N GLU A 140 7.31 -21.86 -0.36
CA GLU A 140 7.69 -23.21 0.03
C GLU A 140 9.19 -23.48 -0.16
N LEU A 141 9.85 -22.73 -1.05
CA LEU A 141 11.29 -22.78 -1.28
C LEU A 141 12.08 -21.85 -0.35
N SER A 142 11.39 -21.04 0.46
CA SER A 142 12.03 -20.11 1.40
C SER A 142 12.24 -20.77 2.77
N GLY A 143 13.10 -20.18 3.59
CA GLY A 143 13.36 -20.69 4.94
C GLY A 143 12.11 -20.70 5.86
N PRO A 144 12.10 -21.51 6.94
CA PRO A 144 10.94 -21.69 7.82
C PRO A 144 10.40 -20.38 8.42
N PHE A 145 11.29 -19.43 8.68
CA PHE A 145 10.93 -18.10 9.18
C PHE A 145 9.99 -17.37 8.22
N TYR A 146 10.33 -17.32 6.92
CA TYR A 146 9.54 -16.63 5.90
C TYR A 146 8.19 -17.32 5.64
N GLN A 147 8.16 -18.65 5.66
CA GLN A 147 6.92 -19.42 5.55
C GLN A 147 5.94 -19.11 6.69
N THR A 148 6.47 -18.96 7.91
CA THR A 148 5.65 -18.67 9.10
C THR A 148 5.04 -17.27 9.02
N ILE A 149 5.84 -16.26 8.68
CA ILE A 149 5.35 -14.86 8.66
C ILE A 149 4.50 -14.56 7.42
N HIS A 150 4.70 -15.26 6.30
CA HIS A 150 4.02 -15.02 5.03
C HIS A 150 2.50 -14.88 5.17
N GLY A 151 1.87 -15.76 5.97
CA GLY A 151 0.43 -15.80 6.21
C GLY A 151 -0.09 -14.66 7.11
N TRP A 152 0.77 -13.77 7.60
CA TRP A 152 0.35 -12.65 8.43
C TRP A 152 0.53 -11.31 7.73
N LEU A 153 1.34 -11.26 6.67
CA LEU A 153 1.77 -9.99 6.08
C LEU A 153 0.73 -9.46 5.07
N PRO A 154 0.39 -8.16 5.14
CA PRO A 154 -0.62 -7.57 4.28
C PRO A 154 -0.17 -7.55 2.81
N PHE A 155 1.14 -7.45 2.56
CA PHE A 155 1.68 -7.51 1.20
C PHE A 155 1.35 -8.83 0.50
N THR A 156 1.42 -9.96 1.21
CA THR A 156 1.01 -11.27 0.68
C THR A 156 -0.42 -11.22 0.17
N TYR A 157 -1.33 -10.70 0.98
CA TYR A 157 -2.75 -10.64 0.67
C TYR A 157 -3.07 -9.63 -0.44
N ALA A 158 -2.35 -8.51 -0.52
CA ALA A 158 -2.43 -7.58 -1.63
C ALA A 158 -2.11 -8.28 -2.97
N VAL A 159 -0.96 -8.99 -3.03
CA VAL A 159 -0.55 -9.71 -4.24
C VAL A 159 -1.54 -10.82 -4.60
N ARG A 160 -2.00 -11.60 -3.61
CA ARG A 160 -3.00 -12.67 -3.83
C ARG A 160 -4.33 -12.10 -4.30
N GLY A 161 -4.80 -11.00 -3.74
CA GLY A 161 -6.06 -10.35 -4.13
C GLY A 161 -5.99 -9.78 -5.55
N LEU A 162 -4.85 -9.19 -5.92
CA LEU A 162 -4.60 -8.71 -7.28
C LEU A 162 -4.53 -9.89 -8.25
N ARG A 163 -3.84 -10.99 -7.93
CA ARG A 163 -3.85 -12.22 -8.74
C ARG A 163 -5.26 -12.82 -8.90
N ALA A 164 -6.04 -12.88 -7.82
CA ALA A 164 -7.41 -13.41 -7.83
C ALA A 164 -8.35 -12.56 -8.69
N SER A 165 -8.21 -11.23 -8.63
CA SER A 165 -9.04 -10.31 -9.41
C SER A 165 -8.60 -10.15 -10.85
N MET A 166 -7.30 -10.15 -11.14
CA MET A 166 -6.74 -10.02 -12.50
C MET A 166 -6.88 -11.33 -13.29
N PHE A 167 -6.51 -12.46 -12.68
CA PHE A 167 -6.31 -13.74 -13.38
C PHE A 167 -7.23 -14.87 -12.91
N GLY A 168 -8.13 -14.62 -11.94
CA GLY A 168 -8.99 -15.67 -11.38
C GLY A 168 -8.24 -16.69 -10.51
N SER A 169 -7.00 -16.40 -10.09
CA SER A 169 -6.25 -17.27 -9.17
C SER A 169 -6.98 -17.44 -7.83
N TYR A 170 -6.65 -18.49 -7.08
CA TYR A 170 -7.27 -18.78 -5.78
C TYR A 170 -8.82 -18.83 -5.85
N GLY A 171 -9.38 -19.42 -6.91
CA GLY A 171 -10.84 -19.48 -7.11
C GLY A 171 -11.50 -18.15 -7.45
N GLY A 172 -10.73 -17.06 -7.64
CA GLY A 172 -11.27 -15.72 -7.80
C GLY A 172 -11.65 -15.05 -6.47
N ASP A 173 -11.22 -15.58 -5.33
CA ASP A 173 -11.59 -15.11 -3.99
C ASP A 173 -10.85 -13.82 -3.56
N TRP A 174 -10.94 -12.75 -4.36
CA TRP A 174 -10.32 -11.45 -4.08
C TRP A 174 -10.87 -10.81 -2.79
N ALA A 175 -12.14 -11.05 -2.46
CA ALA A 175 -12.77 -10.54 -1.24
C ALA A 175 -12.21 -11.19 0.04
N LEU A 176 -11.87 -12.48 -0.02
CA LEU A 176 -11.22 -13.16 1.10
C LEU A 176 -9.83 -12.58 1.37
N GLN A 177 -9.10 -12.18 0.32
CA GLN A 177 -7.79 -11.56 0.50
C GLN A 177 -7.91 -10.17 1.17
N ILE A 178 -8.95 -9.40 0.83
CA ILE A 178 -9.26 -8.13 1.50
C ILE A 178 -9.53 -8.36 3.00
N TYR A 179 -10.29 -9.41 3.35
CA TYR A 179 -10.59 -9.72 4.75
C TYR A 179 -9.33 -9.87 5.62
N HIS A 180 -8.28 -10.49 5.10
CA HIS A 180 -7.00 -10.61 5.80
C HIS A 180 -6.23 -9.29 5.97
N MET A 181 -6.55 -8.26 5.20
CA MET A 181 -5.94 -6.93 5.31
C MET A 181 -6.67 -6.02 6.30
N VAL A 182 -7.94 -6.33 6.64
CA VAL A 182 -8.76 -5.55 7.59
C VAL A 182 -8.12 -5.46 8.99
N PRO A 183 -7.57 -6.54 9.59
CA PRO A 183 -6.90 -6.44 10.88
C PRO A 183 -5.75 -5.43 10.88
N TRP A 184 -4.98 -5.33 9.79
CA TRP A 184 -3.90 -4.36 9.66
C TRP A 184 -4.39 -2.92 9.63
N ILE A 185 -5.49 -2.66 8.92
CA ILE A 185 -6.16 -1.35 8.91
C ILE A 185 -6.62 -1.01 10.33
N ALA A 186 -7.30 -1.94 11.01
CA ALA A 186 -7.81 -1.73 12.36
C ALA A 186 -6.68 -1.42 13.36
N VAL A 187 -5.60 -2.20 13.33
CA VAL A 187 -4.41 -1.98 14.17
C VAL A 187 -3.73 -0.66 13.86
N GLY A 188 -3.56 -0.30 12.58
CA GLY A 188 -2.96 0.98 12.19
C GLY A 188 -3.77 2.19 12.67
N ILE A 189 -5.10 2.12 12.58
CA ILE A 189 -6.01 3.15 13.10
C ILE A 189 -5.93 3.23 14.63
N LEU A 190 -5.95 2.08 15.32
CA LEU A 190 -5.88 2.01 16.79
C LEU A 190 -4.57 2.63 17.30
N ILE A 191 -3.44 2.26 16.71
CA ILE A 191 -2.12 2.82 17.04
C ILE A 191 -2.12 4.33 16.80
N SER A 192 -2.64 4.77 15.66
CA SER A 192 -2.72 6.19 15.31
C SER A 192 -3.58 6.97 16.30
N HIS A 193 -4.66 6.37 16.80
CA HIS A 193 -5.52 6.95 17.83
C HIS A 193 -4.83 7.04 19.19
N TRP A 194 -4.18 5.96 19.63
CA TRP A 194 -3.50 5.90 20.93
C TRP A 194 -2.31 6.86 21.02
N THR A 195 -1.53 6.97 19.95
CA THR A 195 -0.35 7.85 19.87
C THR A 195 -0.68 9.32 19.68
N ALA A 196 -1.95 9.68 19.51
CA ALA A 196 -2.37 11.05 19.24
C ALA A 196 -2.14 12.04 20.41
N ASP A 197 -1.77 11.56 21.60
CA ASP A 197 -1.35 12.44 22.71
C ASP A 197 0.06 13.01 22.53
N ARG A 198 0.85 12.46 21.61
CA ARG A 198 2.23 12.87 21.36
C ARG A 198 2.35 14.00 20.33
N PHE A 199 1.31 14.81 20.15
CA PHE A 199 1.34 15.90 19.17
C PHE A 199 2.23 17.05 19.64
N HIS A 200 3.13 17.48 18.76
CA HIS A 200 3.92 18.68 18.98
C HIS A 200 3.15 19.88 18.44
N TYR A 201 2.79 20.79 19.33
CA TYR A 201 2.15 22.05 18.97
C TYR A 201 3.20 23.14 18.80
N VAL A 202 3.09 23.86 17.69
CA VAL A 202 3.95 24.99 17.35
C VAL A 202 3.06 26.23 17.27
N ASP A 203 3.60 27.39 17.64
CA ASP A 203 2.86 28.65 17.50
C ASP A 203 2.43 28.87 16.05
N ASP A 204 1.24 29.45 15.89
CA ASP A 204 0.58 29.54 14.58
C ASP A 204 1.40 30.36 13.56
N ASP A 205 2.18 31.32 14.04
CA ASP A 205 3.09 32.15 13.22
C ASP A 205 4.31 31.36 12.70
N ASP A 206 4.73 30.33 13.44
CA ASP A 206 5.83 29.42 13.08
C ASP A 206 5.33 28.19 12.30
N TYR A 207 4.01 27.98 12.25
CA TYR A 207 3.39 26.90 11.47
C TYR A 207 3.46 27.20 9.97
N ARG A 208 4.54 26.76 9.34
CA ARG A 208 4.64 26.76 7.87
C ARG A 208 3.84 25.59 7.29
N ALA A 209 2.67 25.89 6.75
CA ALA A 209 1.92 24.94 5.94
C ALA A 209 2.80 24.45 4.77
N ALA A 210 2.76 23.15 4.47
CA ALA A 210 3.55 22.54 3.40
C ALA A 210 3.23 23.13 2.00
N ILE A 211 2.11 23.84 1.86
CA ILE A 211 1.71 24.54 0.64
C ILE A 211 1.30 25.96 1.05
N LYS A 212 2.11 26.96 0.65
CA LYS A 212 1.68 28.36 0.65
C LYS A 212 0.66 28.51 -0.47
N VAL A 213 -0.62 28.61 -0.14
CA VAL A 213 -1.62 29.10 -1.09
C VAL A 213 -1.30 30.56 -1.32
N GLY A 214 -0.71 30.88 -2.48
CA GLY A 214 -0.35 32.24 -2.85
C GLY A 214 -1.59 33.13 -2.87
N GLY A 215 -1.46 34.31 -2.25
CA GLY A 215 -2.43 35.40 -2.38
C GLY A 215 -2.28 36.14 -3.69
#